data_AF-A0A961U236-F1
#
_entry.id   AF-A0A961U236-F1
#
_cell.length_a   1.000
_cell.length_b   1.000
_cell.length_c   1.000
_cell.angle_alpha   90.00
_cell.angle_beta   90.00
_cell.angle_gamma   90.00
#
_symmetry.space_group_name_H-M   'P 1'
#
loop_
_entity.id
_entity.type
_entity.pdbx_description
1 polymer ?
#
loop_
_entity_poly.entity_id
_entity_poly.type
_entity_poly.pdbx_seq_one_letter_code
_entity_poly.pdbx_strand_id
1 'polypeptide(L)' 'MSVDIQTVKRVARLARIAVTDEDAERMSGELNTILGFVEQLNEVDVSGVEPMT' A
#
# COMPACT_ATOMS: atom_id res chain seq x y z
N MET A 1 6.05 -6.18 4.71
CA MET A 1 4.83 -5.94 5.55
C MET A 1 3.61 -6.39 4.76
N SER A 2 2.63 -7.08 5.36
CA SER A 2 1.41 -7.50 4.64
C SER A 2 0.20 -6.62 4.97
N VAL A 3 -0.51 -6.17 3.94
CA VAL A 3 -1.80 -5.47 4.04
C VAL A 3 -2.92 -6.50 4.13
N ASP A 4 -3.81 -6.30 5.10
CA ASP A 4 -5.02 -7.08 5.30
C ASP A 4 -6.28 -6.35 4.79
N ILE A 5 -7.39 -7.09 4.69
CA ILE A 5 -8.68 -6.58 4.19
C ILE A 5 -9.18 -5.38 5.02
N GLN A 6 -8.94 -5.37 6.33
CA GLN A 6 -9.35 -4.26 7.20
C GLN A 6 -8.59 -2.98 6.86
N THR A 7 -7.30 -3.10 6.57
CA THR A 7 -6.46 -2.00 6.12
C THR A 7 -6.91 -1.48 4.76
N VAL A 8 -7.22 -2.37 3.81
CA VAL A 8 -7.78 -1.97 2.50
C VAL A 8 -9.06 -1.17 2.67
N LYS A 9 -10.02 -1.67 3.45
CA LYS A 9 -11.29 -0.98 3.73
C LYS A 9 -11.09 0.38 4.41
N ARG A 10 -10.13 0.46 5.34
CA ARG A 10 -9.78 1.71 6.03
C ARG A 10 -9.22 2.74 5.05
N VAL A 11 -8.28 2.35 4.18
CA VAL A 11 -7.69 3.23 3.17
C VAL A 11 -8.74 3.66 2.14
N ALA A 12 -9.58 2.73 1.66
CA ALA A 12 -10.68 3.05 0.75
C ALA A 12 -11.64 4.08 1.35
N ARG A 13 -11.97 3.95 2.64
CA ARG A 13 -12.78 4.94 3.36
C ARG A 13 -12.10 6.32 3.44
N LEU A 14 -10.79 6.38 3.67
CA LEU A 14 -10.04 7.64 3.68
C LEU A 14 -10.02 8.31 2.29
N ALA A 15 -9.90 7.50 1.24
CA ALA A 15 -9.93 7.94 -0.16
C ALA A 15 -11.35 8.22 -0.69
N ARG A 16 -12.41 7.98 0.11
CA ARG A 16 -13.82 8.07 -0.30
C ARG A 16 -14.17 7.16 -1.49
N ILE A 17 -13.54 6.00 -1.57
CA ILE A 17 -13.79 4.98 -2.60
C ILE A 17 -14.70 3.92 -1.99
N ALA A 18 -15.84 3.65 -2.63
CA ALA A 18 -16.69 2.53 -2.28
C ALA A 18 -16.04 1.23 -2.77
N VAL A 19 -15.88 0.27 -1.87
CA VAL A 19 -15.30 -1.05 -2.16
C VAL A 19 -16.22 -2.13 -1.60
N THR A 20 -16.45 -3.17 -2.38
CA THR A 20 -17.14 -4.38 -1.92
C THR A 20 -16.16 -5.29 -1.18
N ASP A 21 -16.66 -6.35 -0.55
CA ASP A 21 -15.80 -7.34 0.13
C ASP A 21 -14.93 -8.11 -0.87
N GLU A 22 -15.48 -8.45 -2.03
CA GLU A 22 -14.76 -9.10 -3.13
C GLU A 22 -13.68 -8.17 -3.71
N ASP A 23 -13.98 -6.89 -3.90
CA ASP A 23 -12.98 -5.90 -4.31
C ASP A 23 -11.86 -5.79 -3.27
N ALA A 24 -12.21 -5.79 -1.99
CA ALA A 24 -11.22 -5.66 -0.91
C ALA A 24 -10.27 -6.86 -0.86
N GLU A 25 -10.75 -8.09 -1.10
CA GLU A 25 -9.91 -9.28 -1.21
C GLU A 25 -8.94 -9.19 -2.38
N ARG A 26 -9.44 -8.81 -3.57
CA ARG A 26 -8.62 -8.63 -4.76
C ARG A 26 -7.56 -7.54 -4.57
N MET A 27 -7.98 -6.36 -4.09
CA MET A 27 -7.09 -5.23 -3.82
C MET A 27 -6.04 -5.57 -2.76
N SER A 28 -6.36 -6.41 -1.77
CA SER A 28 -5.37 -6.86 -0.78
C SER A 28 -4.21 -7.59 -1.44
N GLY A 29 -4.48 -8.46 -2.42
CA GLY A 29 -3.42 -9.16 -3.18
C GLY A 29 -2.60 -8.23 -4.07
N GLU A 30 -3.27 -7.34 -4.80
CA GLU A 30 -2.63 -6.34 -5.67
C GLU A 30 -1.73 -5.39 -4.86
N LEU A 31 -2.20 -4.88 -3.72
CA LEU A 31 -1.44 -3.98 -2.84
C LEU A 31 -0.23 -4.66 -2.22
N ASN A 32 -0.36 -5.93 -1.80
CA ASN A 32 0.79 -6.69 -1.29
C ASN A 32 1.88 -6.88 -2.37
N THR A 33 1.49 -7.06 -3.63
CA THR A 33 2.44 -7.14 -4.75
C THR A 33 3.17 -5.81 -4.97
N ILE A 34 2.44 -4.70 -4.96
CA ILE A 34 3.02 -3.35 -5.10
C ILE A 34 3.98 -3.04 -3.94
N LEU A 35 3.57 -3.34 -2.70
CA LEU A 35 4.42 -3.12 -1.54
C LEU A 35 5.69 -3.97 -1.57
N GLY A 36 5.61 -5.21 -2.04
CA GLY A 36 6.80 -6.04 -2.26
C GLY A 36 7.76 -5.44 -3.29
N PHE A 37 7.25 -4.75 -4.31
CA PHE A 37 8.11 -4.01 -5.24
C PHE A 37 8.74 -2.78 -4.57
N VAL A 38 7.97 -2.02 -3.77
CA VAL A 38 8.48 -0.85 -3.03
C VAL A 38 9.55 -1.24 -2.01
N GLU A 39 9.50 -2.46 -1.44
CA GLU A 39 10.54 -2.93 -0.51
C GLU A 39 11.94 -2.93 -1.13
N GLN A 40 12.08 -3.07 -2.46
CA GLN A 40 13.37 -2.96 -3.15
C GLN A 40 13.96 -1.54 -3.04
N LEU A 41 13.12 -0.50 -2.95
CA LEU A 41 13.59 0.87 -2.81
C LEU A 41 14.22 1.13 -1.44
N ASN A 42 13.90 0.32 -0.42
CA ASN A 42 14.50 0.44 0.92
C ASN A 42 15.98 0.02 0.95
N GLU A 43 16.49 -0.64 -0.10
CA GLU A 43 17.91 -1.00 -0.21
C GLU A 43 18.80 0.20 -0.52
N VAL A 44 18.22 1.31 -0.95
CA VAL A 44 18.95 2.54 -1.30
C VAL A 44 19.19 3.37 -0.05
N ASP A 45 20.46 3.67 0.24
CA ASP A 45 20.80 4.62 1.31
C ASP A 45 20.45 6.05 0.90
N VAL A 46 19.57 6.66 1.68
CA VAL A 46 19.14 8.07 1.52
C VAL A 46 19.65 8.94 2.67
N SER A 47 20.69 8.50 3.39
CA SER A 47 21.28 9.25 4.49
C SER A 47 21.78 10.63 4.02
N GLY A 48 21.31 11.69 4.70
CA GLY A 48 21.68 13.07 4.38
C GLY A 48 21.03 13.66 3.11
N VAL A 49 20.12 12.93 2.45
CA VAL A 49 19.37 13.46 1.31
C VAL A 49 18.08 14.11 1.80
N GLU A 50 17.88 15.39 1.48
CA GLU A 50 16.64 16.10 1.80
C GLU A 50 15.50 15.67 0.86
N PRO A 51 14.27 15.43 1.38
CA PRO A 51 13.11 15.12 0.54
C PRO A 51 12.75 16.27 -0.41
N MET A 52 12.41 15.92 -1.65
CA MET A 52 11.88 16.89 -2.63
C MET A 52 10.34 16.89 -2.60
N THR A 53 9.73 18.08 -2.73
CA THR A 53 8.26 18.29 -2.75
C THR A 53 7.69 18.34 -4.15
#